data_AF-A0A1M5VGX5-F1
#
_entry.id   AF-A0A1M5VGX5-F1
#
_cell.length_a   1.000
_cell.length_b   1.000
_cell.length_c   1.000
_cell.angle_alpha   90.00
_cell.angle_beta   90.00
_cell.angle_gamma   90.00
#
_symmetry.space_group_name_H-M   'P 1'
#
loop_
_entity.id
_entity.type
_entity.pdbx_description
1 polymer ?
#
loop_
_entity_poly.entity_id
_entity_poly.type
_entity_poly.pdbx_seq_one_letter_code
_entity_poly.pdbx_strand_id
1 'polypeptide(L)'
;MRLEEAKIRLNEIINIKLGQLLKEEDMVDIIKNKGKTGQLLEIALGLKNSNTTLDFEDGELKTNKCDKSGNPKETIFITQVSGIIDDLINKRDFHETHLYEKINNILYVPICKDGQPLEWFFKKPTHINLQMDKFRELEKQLEEDYYNICCQLKEHIENGDDGYIHTSNGKFIQIRSKDSKPYHSIYSNIYGKNVSNKNHAFYFKKDFIKYISSLDSNEEDF
;
A
#
# COMPACT_ATOMS: atom_id res chain seq x y z
N MET A 1 7.44 -13.69 12.06
CA MET A 1 6.72 -12.81 12.98
C MET A 1 5.31 -12.70 12.48
N ARG A 2 4.34 -12.88 13.37
CA ARG A 2 2.92 -12.67 13.06
C ARG A 2 2.50 -11.22 13.30
N LEU A 3 1.44 -10.78 12.63
CA LEU A 3 0.94 -9.42 12.73
C LEU A 3 0.60 -9.02 14.17
N GLU A 4 -0.01 -9.91 14.95
CA GLU A 4 -0.32 -9.65 16.37
C GLU A 4 0.93 -9.43 17.25
N GLU A 5 2.02 -10.13 16.95
CA GLU A 5 3.30 -9.91 17.65
C GLU A 5 3.85 -8.51 17.32
N ALA A 6 3.71 -8.08 16.07
CA ALA A 6 4.11 -6.74 15.65
C ALA A 6 3.25 -5.66 16.31
N LYS A 7 1.94 -5.88 16.48
CA LYS A 7 1.04 -4.96 17.21
C LYS A 7 1.50 -4.74 18.65
N ILE A 8 1.93 -5.80 19.33
CA ILE A 8 2.46 -5.69 20.70
C ILE A 8 3.73 -4.84 20.71
N ARG A 9 4.68 -5.10 19.80
CA ARG A 9 5.93 -4.33 19.68
C ARG A 9 5.69 -2.87 19.32
N LEU A 10 4.67 -2.57 18.50
CA LEU A 10 4.32 -1.20 18.14
C LEU A 10 4.03 -0.32 19.35
N ASN A 11 3.42 -0.88 20.40
CA ASN A 11 3.11 -0.13 21.62
C ASN A 11 4.36 0.46 22.29
N GLU A 12 5.53 -0.11 22.05
CA GLU A 12 6.81 0.36 22.61
C GLU A 12 7.46 1.48 21.77
N ILE A 13 6.99 1.73 20.54
CA ILE A 13 7.62 2.67 19.61
C ILE A 13 6.69 3.78 19.10
N ILE A 14 5.37 3.66 19.30
CA ILE A 14 4.40 4.70 18.91
C ILE A 14 4.65 6.00 19.68
N ASN A 15 4.50 7.13 18.99
CA ASN A 15 4.72 8.48 19.50
C ASN A 15 6.12 8.74 20.08
N ILE A 16 7.09 7.84 19.85
CA ILE A 16 8.50 8.05 20.16
C ILE A 16 9.20 8.59 18.91
N LYS A 17 10.03 9.62 19.12
CA LYS A 17 10.80 10.25 18.04
C LYS A 17 11.79 9.26 17.44
N LEU A 18 11.96 9.27 16.12
CA LEU A 18 12.90 8.37 15.44
C LEU A 18 14.34 8.52 15.97
N GLY A 19 14.77 9.73 16.36
CA GLY A 19 16.09 9.95 16.94
C GLY A 19 16.31 9.30 18.32
N GLN A 20 15.25 8.82 18.97
CA GLN A 20 15.33 8.05 20.23
C GLN A 20 15.24 6.54 19.98
N LEU A 21 14.71 6.12 18.82
CA LEU A 21 14.50 4.72 18.46
C LEU A 21 15.63 4.14 17.61
N LEU A 22 16.23 4.97 16.75
CA LEU A 22 17.12 4.56 15.68
C LEU A 22 18.45 5.29 15.78
N LYS A 23 19.51 4.64 15.29
CA LYS A 23 20.83 5.26 15.21
C LYS A 23 20.88 6.20 14.00
N GLU A 24 21.78 7.19 14.04
CA GLU A 24 21.96 8.12 12.91
C GLU A 24 22.33 7.40 11.60
N GLU A 25 23.07 6.28 11.69
CA GLU A 25 23.43 5.43 10.55
C GLU A 25 22.21 4.82 9.84
N ASP A 26 21.16 4.48 10.59
CA ASP A 26 19.92 3.94 10.03
C ASP A 26 19.11 5.01 9.29
N MET A 27 19.31 6.28 9.66
CA MET A 27 18.56 7.44 9.14
C MET A 27 19.16 8.05 7.87
N VAL A 28 20.28 7.51 7.38
CA VAL A 28 20.95 7.98 6.16
C VAL A 28 20.01 7.93 4.96
N ASP A 29 19.98 9.03 4.21
CA ASP A 29 19.16 9.25 3.00
C ASP A 29 17.63 9.09 3.20
N ILE A 30 17.11 9.10 4.42
CA ILE A 30 15.67 8.98 4.72
C ILE A 30 14.79 10.01 4.01
N ILE A 31 15.36 11.19 3.68
CA ILE A 31 14.67 12.24 2.92
C ILE A 31 14.64 11.92 1.41
N LYS A 32 15.73 11.37 0.86
CA LYS A 32 15.86 11.09 -0.58
C LYS A 32 15.16 9.78 -0.95
N ASN A 33 15.33 8.75 -0.13
CA ASN A 33 14.75 7.43 -0.33
C ASN A 33 13.35 7.37 0.30
N LYS A 34 12.32 7.55 -0.53
CA LYS A 34 10.92 7.51 -0.11
C LYS A 34 10.52 6.18 0.57
N GLY A 35 11.17 5.07 0.21
CA GLY A 35 10.91 3.75 0.81
C GLY A 35 11.61 3.53 2.16
N LYS A 36 12.59 4.37 2.51
CA LYS A 36 13.41 4.19 3.73
C LYS A 36 12.59 4.23 5.01
N THR A 37 11.49 4.99 5.03
CA THR A 37 10.61 5.03 6.21
C THR A 37 9.91 3.70 6.50
N GLY A 38 9.51 2.95 5.46
CA GLY A 38 8.96 1.61 5.65
C GLY A 38 10.02 0.66 6.22
N GLN A 39 11.22 0.68 5.64
CA GLN A 39 12.36 -0.11 6.14
C GLN A 39 12.73 0.21 7.59
N LEU A 40 12.64 1.48 7.99
CA LEU A 40 12.91 1.87 9.37
C LEU A 40 11.84 1.37 10.34
N LEU A 41 10.57 1.31 9.91
CA LEU A 41 9.51 0.69 10.69
C LEU A 41 9.75 -0.81 10.84
N GLU A 42 10.13 -1.49 9.76
CA GLU A 42 10.52 -2.91 9.78
C GLU A 42 11.67 -3.15 10.78
N ILE A 43 12.73 -2.34 10.71
CA ILE A 43 13.87 -2.39 11.65
C ILE A 43 13.41 -2.17 13.09
N ALA A 44 12.59 -1.13 13.34
CA ALA A 44 12.10 -0.83 14.68
C ALA A 44 11.23 -1.95 15.27
N LEU A 45 10.54 -2.72 14.42
CA LEU A 45 9.79 -3.91 14.82
C LEU A 45 10.67 -5.15 14.97
N GLY A 46 11.92 -5.11 14.52
CA GLY A 46 12.83 -6.26 14.47
C GLY A 46 12.49 -7.25 13.37
N LEU A 47 11.82 -6.79 12.29
CA LEU A 47 11.67 -7.56 11.06
C LEU A 47 13.01 -7.60 10.32
N LYS A 48 13.29 -8.73 9.67
CA LYS A 48 14.41 -8.83 8.74
C LYS A 48 13.91 -8.38 7.37
N ASN A 49 14.64 -7.46 6.72
CA ASN A 49 14.40 -7.15 5.32
C ASN A 49 14.43 -8.44 4.51
N SER A 50 13.35 -8.77 3.82
CA SER A 50 13.24 -9.99 3.03
C SER A 50 12.45 -9.74 1.75
N ASN A 51 12.60 -10.63 0.78
CA ASN A 51 11.88 -10.57 -0.49
C ASN A 51 10.59 -11.43 -0.45
N THR A 52 10.03 -11.66 0.74
CA THR A 52 8.81 -12.46 0.89
C THR A 52 7.59 -11.72 0.34
N THR A 53 6.57 -12.48 -0.04
CA THR A 53 5.30 -11.92 -0.51
C THR A 53 4.63 -11.06 0.54
N LEU A 54 4.75 -11.37 1.83
CA LEU A 54 4.16 -10.59 2.93
C LEU A 54 5.24 -10.15 3.92
N ASP A 55 5.03 -9.03 4.60
CA ASP A 55 5.94 -8.53 5.64
C ASP A 55 5.84 -9.36 6.94
N PHE A 56 4.65 -9.91 7.22
CA PHE A 56 4.38 -10.86 8.30
C PHE A 56 4.03 -12.25 7.74
N GLU A 57 4.03 -13.25 8.60
CA GLU A 57 3.58 -14.61 8.23
C GLU A 57 2.12 -14.65 7.77
N ASP A 58 1.29 -13.74 8.29
CA ASP A 58 -0.16 -13.73 8.14
C ASP A 58 -0.70 -12.36 7.68
N GLY A 59 0.14 -11.41 7.27
CA GLY A 59 -0.34 -10.11 6.82
C GLY A 59 0.76 -9.17 6.34
N GLU A 60 0.36 -7.95 5.96
CA GLU A 60 1.22 -6.94 5.34
C GLU A 60 1.39 -5.71 6.23
N LEU A 61 2.57 -5.08 6.18
CA LEU A 61 2.87 -3.83 6.89
C LEU A 61 2.80 -2.66 5.92
N LYS A 62 1.98 -1.66 6.24
CA LYS A 62 1.88 -0.45 5.41
C LYS A 62 2.12 0.80 6.25
N THR A 63 2.83 1.76 5.67
CA THR A 63 3.04 3.10 6.27
C THR A 63 2.87 4.19 5.22
N ASN A 64 2.53 5.38 5.67
CA ASN A 64 2.48 6.58 4.83
C ASN A 64 2.76 7.83 5.66
N LYS A 65 3.16 8.91 4.98
CA LYS A 65 3.25 10.23 5.59
C LYS A 65 1.87 10.77 5.96
N CYS A 66 1.71 11.19 7.21
CA CYS A 66 0.59 12.00 7.69
C CYS A 66 1.05 13.34 8.27
N ASP A 67 0.11 14.27 8.53
CA ASP A 67 0.36 15.44 9.39
C ASP A 67 0.17 15.12 10.88
N LYS A 68 0.35 16.13 11.74
CA LYS A 68 0.15 16.03 13.19
C LYS A 68 -1.22 15.50 13.56
N SER A 69 -2.25 15.91 12.82
CA SER A 69 -3.64 15.46 13.01
C SER A 69 -3.87 14.02 12.52
N GLY A 70 -2.91 13.40 11.84
CA GLY A 70 -3.05 12.05 11.29
C GLY A 70 -3.62 12.02 9.87
N ASN A 71 -3.84 13.17 9.23
CA ASN A 71 -4.39 13.18 7.88
C ASN A 71 -3.33 12.72 6.86
N PRO A 72 -3.68 11.81 5.94
CA PRO A 72 -2.74 11.28 4.96
C PRO A 72 -2.30 12.34 3.94
N LYS A 73 -0.99 12.43 3.70
CA LYS A 73 -0.41 13.33 2.69
C LYS A 73 -0.15 12.66 1.35
N GLU A 74 -0.14 11.33 1.31
CA GLU A 74 0.15 10.53 0.13
C GLU A 74 -0.71 9.26 0.02
N THR A 75 -0.73 8.69 -1.19
CA THR A 75 -1.27 7.36 -1.48
C THR A 75 -0.28 6.28 -1.03
N ILE A 76 -0.78 5.09 -0.71
CA ILE A 76 0.05 3.97 -0.22
C ILE A 76 0.29 2.98 -1.35
N PHE A 77 1.54 2.64 -1.63
CA PHE A 77 1.87 1.59 -2.60
C PHE A 77 1.40 0.22 -2.10
N ILE A 78 0.82 -0.59 -3.00
CA ILE A 78 0.39 -1.96 -2.68
C ILE A 78 1.29 -2.98 -3.37
N THR A 79 1.21 -3.07 -4.70
CA THR A 79 1.99 -4.03 -5.50
C THR A 79 2.15 -3.53 -6.95
N GLN A 80 3.18 -4.02 -7.65
CA GLN A 80 3.43 -3.67 -9.05
C GLN A 80 2.50 -4.43 -10.01
N VAL A 81 2.19 -3.82 -11.14
CA VAL A 81 1.29 -4.39 -12.17
C VAL A 81 2.05 -5.31 -13.13
N SER A 82 3.35 -5.10 -13.35
CA SER A 82 4.12 -5.80 -14.38
C SER A 82 4.08 -7.33 -14.26
N GLY A 83 3.99 -7.88 -13.03
CA GLY A 83 3.89 -9.32 -12.80
C GLY A 83 2.47 -9.90 -12.87
N ILE A 84 1.43 -9.07 -12.97
CA ILE A 84 0.02 -9.49 -12.85
C ILE A 84 -0.88 -8.92 -13.95
N ILE A 85 -0.32 -8.28 -14.99
CA ILE A 85 -1.11 -7.58 -16.01
C ILE A 85 -2.12 -8.50 -16.71
N ASP A 86 -1.72 -9.74 -17.02
CA ASP A 86 -2.59 -10.71 -17.69
C ASP A 86 -3.72 -11.19 -16.77
N ASP A 87 -3.48 -11.29 -15.45
CA ASP A 87 -4.54 -11.58 -14.46
C ASP A 87 -5.58 -10.45 -14.42
N LEU A 88 -5.12 -9.19 -14.49
CA LEU A 88 -6.03 -8.03 -14.54
C LEU A 88 -6.85 -7.99 -15.82
N ILE A 89 -6.22 -8.26 -16.97
CA ILE A 89 -6.91 -8.33 -18.26
C ILE A 89 -7.95 -9.45 -18.22
N ASN A 90 -7.60 -10.64 -17.73
CA ASN A 90 -8.55 -11.75 -17.61
C ASN A 90 -9.62 -11.55 -16.54
N LYS A 91 -9.56 -10.48 -15.73
CA LYS A 91 -10.44 -10.27 -14.58
C LYS A 91 -10.44 -11.48 -13.66
N ARG A 92 -9.24 -11.93 -13.28
CA ARG A 92 -9.07 -13.01 -12.30
C ARG A 92 -9.94 -12.73 -11.07
N ASP A 93 -10.48 -13.79 -10.47
CA ASP A 93 -11.30 -13.66 -9.28
C ASP A 93 -10.54 -12.86 -8.20
N PHE A 94 -11.18 -11.82 -7.66
CA PHE A 94 -10.55 -10.86 -6.75
C PHE A 94 -9.87 -11.56 -5.58
N HIS A 95 -10.53 -12.54 -4.96
CA HIS A 95 -10.02 -13.24 -3.77
C HIS A 95 -8.82 -14.16 -4.08
N GLU A 96 -8.62 -14.52 -5.33
CA GLU A 96 -7.49 -15.32 -5.80
C GLU A 96 -6.30 -14.47 -6.30
N THR A 97 -6.41 -13.13 -6.25
CA THR A 97 -5.36 -12.25 -6.74
C THR A 97 -4.25 -12.01 -5.74
N HIS A 98 -3.04 -11.76 -6.26
CA HIS A 98 -1.93 -11.25 -5.45
C HIS A 98 -2.23 -9.88 -4.82
N LEU A 99 -3.12 -9.09 -5.43
CA LEU A 99 -3.60 -7.85 -4.81
C LEU A 99 -4.36 -8.16 -3.52
N TYR A 100 -5.30 -9.11 -3.55
CA TYR A 100 -6.08 -9.50 -2.38
C TYR A 100 -5.21 -10.11 -1.28
N GLU A 101 -4.27 -10.99 -1.66
CA GLU A 101 -3.25 -11.53 -0.74
C GLU A 101 -2.53 -10.41 0.04
N LYS A 102 -2.19 -9.32 -0.63
CA LYS A 102 -1.52 -8.15 -0.03
C LYS A 102 -2.41 -7.27 0.86
N ILE A 103 -3.73 -7.33 0.71
CA ILE A 103 -4.64 -6.36 1.35
C ILE A 103 -5.65 -6.96 2.33
N ASN A 104 -5.80 -8.29 2.36
CA ASN A 104 -6.80 -8.94 3.22
C ASN A 104 -6.49 -8.80 4.71
N ASN A 105 -5.21 -8.69 5.10
CA ASN A 105 -4.79 -8.50 6.49
C ASN A 105 -3.61 -7.51 6.55
N ILE A 106 -3.87 -6.27 6.93
CA ILE A 106 -2.90 -5.17 6.96
C ILE A 106 -2.75 -4.60 8.36
N LEU A 107 -1.51 -4.36 8.77
CA LEU A 107 -1.17 -3.46 9.87
C LEU A 107 -0.72 -2.12 9.28
N TYR A 108 -1.59 -1.11 9.36
CA TYR A 108 -1.31 0.22 8.87
C TYR A 108 -0.78 1.12 9.99
N VAL A 109 0.41 1.69 9.78
CA VAL A 109 1.12 2.51 10.77
C VAL A 109 1.46 3.88 10.15
N PRO A 110 0.68 4.94 10.42
CA PRO A 110 1.00 6.27 9.91
C PRO A 110 2.30 6.82 10.52
N ILE A 111 3.04 7.62 9.77
CA ILE A 111 4.20 8.36 10.30
C ILE A 111 4.01 9.87 10.14
N CYS A 112 4.12 10.59 11.26
CA CYS A 112 4.14 12.05 11.26
C CYS A 112 5.52 12.52 10.81
N LYS A 113 5.60 13.10 9.60
CA LYS A 113 6.84 13.70 9.07
C LYS A 113 6.80 15.22 9.13
N ASP A 114 6.59 15.75 10.34
CA ASP A 114 6.73 17.19 10.60
C ASP A 114 8.10 17.49 11.23
N GLY A 115 8.74 18.57 10.80
CA GLY A 115 10.11 18.90 11.21
C GLY A 115 11.19 17.99 10.60
N GLN A 116 12.35 17.95 11.27
CA GLN A 116 13.51 17.18 10.84
C GLN A 116 13.31 15.66 11.04
N PRO A 117 14.00 14.79 10.29
CA PRO A 117 13.79 13.33 10.37
C PRO A 117 13.86 12.72 11.76
N LEU A 118 14.72 13.23 12.64
CA LEU A 118 14.85 12.77 14.02
C LEU A 118 13.60 13.02 14.87
N GLU A 119 12.80 14.02 14.49
CA GLU A 119 11.57 14.44 15.16
C GLU A 119 10.33 13.70 14.66
N TRP A 120 10.47 12.92 13.58
CA TRP A 120 9.36 12.12 13.06
C TRP A 120 9.01 11.01 14.05
N PHE A 121 7.76 10.55 14.03
CA PHE A 121 7.29 9.48 14.91
C PHE A 121 6.14 8.71 14.29
N PHE A 122 6.02 7.44 14.65
CA PHE A 122 4.91 6.58 14.25
C PHE A 122 3.67 6.89 15.09
N LYS A 123 2.48 6.90 14.49
CA LYS A 123 1.20 7.06 15.17
C LYS A 123 0.57 5.72 15.51
N LYS A 124 -0.51 5.75 16.30
CA LYS A 124 -1.35 4.58 16.63
C LYS A 124 -1.65 3.79 15.34
N PRO A 125 -1.42 2.46 15.34
CA PRO A 125 -1.70 1.64 14.17
C PRO A 125 -3.19 1.33 14.03
N THR A 126 -3.62 1.04 12.80
CA THR A 126 -4.93 0.47 12.47
C THR A 126 -4.72 -0.93 11.93
N HIS A 127 -5.40 -1.92 12.51
CA HIS A 127 -5.42 -3.29 12.01
C HIS A 127 -6.66 -3.49 11.13
N ILE A 128 -6.43 -3.80 9.86
CA ILE A 128 -7.45 -3.97 8.84
C ILE A 128 -7.45 -5.45 8.46
N ASN A 129 -8.53 -6.16 8.77
CA ASN A 129 -8.70 -7.55 8.38
C ASN A 129 -10.03 -7.70 7.64
N LEU A 130 -9.97 -7.86 6.31
CA LEU A 130 -11.15 -7.90 5.44
C LEU A 130 -12.09 -9.07 5.77
N GLN A 131 -11.61 -10.10 6.47
CA GLN A 131 -12.44 -11.23 6.93
C GLN A 131 -13.32 -10.88 8.14
N MET A 132 -13.09 -9.75 8.81
CA MET A 132 -13.92 -9.32 9.94
C MET A 132 -15.17 -8.58 9.45
N ASP A 133 -16.31 -8.83 10.08
CA ASP A 133 -17.60 -8.22 9.71
C ASP A 133 -17.55 -6.69 9.61
N LYS A 134 -16.78 -6.02 10.49
CA LYS A 134 -16.65 -4.55 10.47
C LYS A 134 -16.02 -4.00 9.18
N PHE A 135 -15.30 -4.83 8.43
CA PHE A 135 -14.66 -4.47 7.17
C PHE A 135 -15.37 -5.05 5.94
N ARG A 136 -16.55 -5.67 6.09
CA ARG A 136 -17.29 -6.28 4.98
C ARG A 136 -17.61 -5.28 3.85
N GLU A 137 -18.07 -4.09 4.20
CA GLU A 137 -18.36 -3.03 3.20
C GLU A 137 -17.08 -2.50 2.55
N LEU A 138 -15.96 -2.51 3.28
CA LEU A 138 -14.66 -2.15 2.73
C LEU A 138 -14.20 -3.19 1.68
N GLU A 139 -14.28 -4.47 2.02
CA GLU A 139 -13.91 -5.57 1.13
C GLU A 139 -14.73 -5.52 -0.17
N LYS A 140 -16.05 -5.42 -0.06
CA LYS A 140 -16.95 -5.30 -1.21
C LYS A 140 -16.61 -4.11 -2.10
N GLN A 141 -16.27 -2.97 -1.50
CA GLN A 141 -15.88 -1.79 -2.27
C GLN A 141 -14.53 -1.96 -2.97
N LEU A 142 -13.56 -2.63 -2.35
CA LEU A 142 -12.25 -2.93 -2.94
C LEU A 142 -12.37 -3.91 -4.10
N GLU A 143 -13.26 -4.91 -3.98
CA GLU A 143 -13.61 -5.83 -5.05
C GLU A 143 -14.24 -5.10 -6.25
N GLU A 144 -15.21 -4.21 -6.00
CA GLU A 144 -15.82 -3.38 -7.04
C GLU A 144 -14.79 -2.50 -7.75
N ASP A 145 -13.91 -1.85 -6.98
CA ASP A 145 -12.81 -1.05 -7.52
C ASP A 145 -11.88 -1.88 -8.40
N TYR A 146 -11.54 -3.10 -7.97
CA TYR A 146 -10.68 -4.01 -8.71
C TYR A 146 -11.26 -4.33 -10.09
N TYR A 147 -12.52 -4.77 -10.15
CA TYR A 147 -13.14 -5.12 -11.43
C TYR A 147 -13.35 -3.90 -12.32
N ASN A 148 -13.68 -2.73 -11.75
CA ASN A 148 -13.79 -1.48 -12.49
C ASN A 148 -12.43 -1.09 -13.11
N ILE A 149 -11.35 -1.19 -12.34
CA ILE A 149 -9.99 -0.96 -12.84
C ILE A 149 -9.66 -1.93 -13.97
N CYS A 150 -9.99 -3.22 -13.85
CA CYS A 150 -9.75 -4.20 -14.91
C CYS A 150 -10.49 -3.84 -16.21
N CYS A 151 -11.73 -3.35 -16.11
CA CYS A 151 -12.48 -2.83 -17.27
C CYS A 151 -11.78 -1.63 -17.91
N GLN A 152 -11.36 -0.64 -17.11
CA GLN A 152 -10.65 0.54 -17.62
C GLN A 152 -9.32 0.16 -18.31
N LEU A 153 -8.57 -0.78 -17.76
CA LEU A 153 -7.32 -1.25 -18.36
C LEU A 153 -7.55 -1.86 -19.75
N LYS A 154 -8.57 -2.72 -19.89
CA LYS A 154 -8.94 -3.30 -21.19
C LYS A 154 -9.35 -2.22 -22.18
N GLU A 155 -10.19 -1.29 -21.75
CA GLU A 155 -10.63 -0.16 -22.57
C GLU A 155 -9.44 0.64 -23.12
N HIS A 156 -8.44 0.93 -22.27
CA HIS A 156 -7.22 1.61 -22.70
C HIS A 156 -6.44 0.83 -23.78
N ILE A 157 -6.35 -0.50 -23.66
CA ILE A 157 -5.56 -1.33 -24.58
C ILE A 157 -6.29 -1.51 -25.93
N GLU A 158 -7.61 -1.67 -25.88
CA GLU A 158 -8.46 -2.03 -27.04
C GLU A 158 -8.92 -0.80 -27.82
N ASN A 159 -9.27 0.28 -27.13
CA ASN A 159 -9.89 1.46 -27.73
C ASN A 159 -9.07 2.75 -27.56
N GLY A 160 -7.97 2.71 -26.80
CA GLY A 160 -7.08 3.85 -26.62
C GLY A 160 -6.15 4.09 -27.82
N ASP A 161 -5.85 5.36 -28.10
CA ASP A 161 -5.05 5.79 -29.26
C ASP A 161 -3.65 5.17 -29.33
N ASP A 162 -3.01 4.95 -28.18
CA ASP A 162 -1.68 4.34 -28.08
C ASP A 162 -1.70 2.84 -27.72
N GLY A 163 -2.89 2.30 -27.41
CA GLY A 163 -3.08 0.93 -26.94
C GLY A 163 -2.32 0.59 -25.66
N TYR A 164 -1.96 1.59 -24.84
CA TYR A 164 -1.28 1.43 -23.57
C TYR A 164 -2.21 1.66 -22.39
N ILE A 165 -1.94 0.99 -21.27
CA ILE A 165 -2.60 1.26 -20.01
C ILE A 165 -2.21 2.65 -19.47
N HIS A 166 -3.22 3.36 -18.99
CA HIS A 166 -3.08 4.64 -18.30
C HIS A 166 -3.54 4.51 -16.84
N THR A 167 -3.60 5.64 -16.14
CA THR A 167 -4.10 5.66 -14.76
C THR A 167 -5.57 5.25 -14.72
N SER A 168 -5.89 4.20 -13.97
CA SER A 168 -7.25 3.70 -13.76
C SER A 168 -7.64 3.83 -12.29
N ASN A 169 -8.87 4.27 -12.02
CA ASN A 169 -9.29 4.66 -10.68
C ASN A 169 -10.53 3.88 -10.22
N GLY A 170 -10.45 3.34 -9.01
CA GLY A 170 -11.60 3.05 -8.17
C GLY A 170 -11.82 4.14 -7.12
N LYS A 171 -12.72 3.88 -6.17
CA LYS A 171 -13.01 4.73 -5.03
C LYS A 171 -11.86 4.78 -4.03
N PHE A 172 -11.34 3.61 -3.64
CA PHE A 172 -10.31 3.39 -2.62
C PHE A 172 -8.97 2.92 -3.19
N ILE A 173 -8.94 2.20 -4.30
CA ILE A 173 -7.68 1.83 -4.99
C ILE A 173 -7.57 2.46 -6.37
N GLN A 174 -6.34 2.52 -6.88
CA GLN A 174 -6.04 2.99 -8.25
C GLN A 174 -4.78 2.31 -8.79
N ILE A 175 -4.67 2.22 -10.11
CA ILE A 175 -3.42 1.94 -10.82
C ILE A 175 -2.88 3.25 -11.38
N ARG A 176 -1.59 3.50 -11.18
CA ARG A 176 -0.88 4.66 -11.75
C ARG A 176 0.57 4.31 -12.06
N SER A 177 1.21 5.12 -12.89
CA SER A 177 2.63 4.92 -13.22
C SER A 177 3.51 4.99 -11.98
N LYS A 178 4.42 4.02 -11.84
CA LYS A 178 5.39 3.90 -10.78
C LYS A 178 6.69 3.34 -11.35
N ASP A 179 7.48 4.26 -11.89
CA ASP A 179 8.72 3.89 -12.57
C ASP A 179 9.76 5.01 -12.46
N SER A 180 11.00 4.65 -12.73
CA SER A 180 12.14 5.57 -12.82
C SER A 180 12.88 5.31 -14.12
N LYS A 181 13.68 6.26 -14.60
CA LYS A 181 14.52 6.01 -15.77
C LYS A 181 15.67 5.04 -15.41
N PRO A 182 16.04 4.09 -16.30
CA PRO A 182 15.37 3.75 -17.56
C PRO A 182 14.00 3.09 -17.30
N TYR A 183 12.99 3.48 -18.09
CA TYR A 183 11.63 2.97 -17.92
C TYR A 183 11.53 1.49 -18.30
N HIS A 184 10.61 0.79 -17.63
CA HIS A 184 10.37 -0.63 -17.80
C HIS A 184 8.98 -0.83 -18.41
N SER A 185 8.93 -1.39 -19.62
CA SER A 185 7.66 -1.70 -20.29
C SER A 185 6.92 -2.85 -19.59
N ILE A 186 5.62 -2.94 -19.84
CA ILE A 186 4.78 -4.06 -19.41
C ILE A 186 4.32 -4.81 -20.65
N TYR A 187 4.67 -6.08 -20.76
CA TYR A 187 4.24 -6.98 -21.83
C TYR A 187 3.03 -7.79 -21.38
N SER A 188 2.00 -7.88 -22.23
CA SER A 188 0.87 -8.78 -22.01
C SER A 188 0.97 -9.95 -22.97
N ASN A 189 0.92 -11.18 -22.45
CA ASN A 189 0.91 -12.37 -23.30
C ASN A 189 -0.43 -12.53 -24.01
N ILE A 190 -1.53 -12.05 -23.40
CA ILE A 190 -2.87 -12.11 -23.98
C ILE A 190 -2.95 -11.27 -25.26
N TYR A 191 -2.39 -10.05 -25.26
CA TYR A 191 -2.38 -9.19 -26.44
C TYR A 191 -1.15 -9.38 -27.33
N GLY A 192 -0.15 -10.15 -26.90
CA GLY A 192 1.08 -10.39 -27.64
C GLY A 192 1.92 -9.13 -27.89
N LYS A 193 1.73 -8.06 -27.10
CA LYS A 193 2.41 -6.77 -27.26
C LYS A 193 2.73 -6.11 -25.91
N ASN A 194 3.61 -5.11 -25.93
CA ASN A 194 3.73 -4.19 -24.80
C ASN A 194 2.43 -3.39 -24.68
N VAL A 195 1.83 -3.44 -23.49
CA VAL A 195 0.63 -2.68 -23.11
C VAL A 195 0.99 -1.50 -22.20
N SER A 196 2.28 -1.26 -21.97
CA SER A 196 2.78 -0.01 -21.38
C SER A 196 4.25 0.19 -21.71
N ASN A 197 4.68 1.45 -21.80
CA ASN A 197 6.10 1.81 -21.89
C ASN A 197 6.74 2.15 -20.53
N LYS A 198 5.97 2.09 -19.43
CA LYS A 198 6.40 2.35 -18.06
C LYS A 198 5.76 1.36 -17.11
N ASN A 199 6.42 1.12 -15.98
CA ASN A 199 5.83 0.31 -14.94
C ASN A 199 4.69 1.06 -14.22
N HIS A 200 3.72 0.30 -13.75
CA HIS A 200 2.52 0.76 -13.06
C HIS A 200 2.38 -0.01 -11.75
N ALA A 201 1.68 0.56 -10.78
CA ALA A 201 1.43 -0.10 -9.51
C ALA A 201 0.04 0.25 -8.98
N PHE A 202 -0.49 -0.66 -8.16
CA PHE A 202 -1.65 -0.41 -7.33
C PHE A 202 -1.30 0.48 -6.15
N TYR A 203 -2.21 1.37 -5.83
CA TYR A 203 -2.13 2.24 -4.66
C TYR A 203 -3.47 2.33 -3.94
N PHE A 204 -3.43 2.38 -2.61
CA PHE A 204 -4.53 2.93 -1.83
C PHE A 204 -4.57 4.45 -2.01
N LYS A 205 -5.76 4.96 -2.30
CA LYS A 205 -6.08 6.39 -2.36
C LYS A 205 -6.15 6.96 -0.94
N LYS A 206 -6.06 8.28 -0.82
CA LYS A 206 -6.24 8.96 0.48
C LYS A 206 -7.62 8.71 1.09
N ASP A 207 -8.63 8.50 0.26
CA ASP A 207 -10.01 8.27 0.72
C ASP A 207 -10.18 6.90 1.38
N PHE A 208 -9.38 5.88 1.00
CA PHE A 208 -9.28 4.62 1.74
C PHE A 208 -8.84 4.88 3.18
N ILE A 209 -7.80 5.69 3.35
CA ILE A 209 -7.22 5.99 4.66
C ILE A 209 -8.21 6.76 5.52
N LYS A 210 -8.90 7.76 4.97
CA LYS A 210 -9.96 8.48 5.69
C LYS A 210 -11.09 7.55 6.13
N TYR A 211 -11.46 6.61 5.27
CA TYR A 211 -12.51 5.64 5.56
C TYR A 211 -12.12 4.72 6.72
N ILE A 212 -10.94 4.09 6.69
CA ILE A 212 -10.49 3.21 7.80
C ILE A 212 -10.34 4.00 9.12
N SER A 213 -9.87 5.24 9.07
CA SER A 213 -9.79 6.08 10.28
C SER A 213 -11.18 6.38 10.86
N SER A 214 -12.20 6.53 10.02
CA SER A 214 -13.58 6.73 10.49
C SER A 214 -14.19 5.49 11.13
N LEU A 215 -13.74 4.28 10.75
CA LEU A 215 -14.18 3.04 11.37
C LEU A 215 -13.61 2.89 12.78
N ASP A 216 -12.33 3.24 12.97
CA ASP A 216 -11.66 3.18 14.28
C ASP A 216 -12.24 4.19 15.28
N SER A 217 -12.64 5.39 14.83
CA SER A 217 -13.22 6.39 15.72
C SER A 217 -14.58 5.99 16.30
N ASN A 218 -15.34 5.13 15.61
CA ASN A 218 -16.63 4.66 16.09
C ASN A 218 -16.52 3.58 17.18
N GLU A 219 -15.32 3.07 17.47
CA GLU A 219 -15.08 2.08 18.54
C GLU A 219 -14.73 2.73 19.90
N GLU A 220 -14.32 4.00 19.94
CA GLU A 220 -14.00 4.69 21.20
C GLU A 220 -15.25 5.23 21.95
N ASP A 221 -16.44 5.09 21.37
CA ASP A 221 -17.74 5.54 21.91
C ASP A 221 -18.60 4.42 22.56
N PHE A 222 -18.02 3.23 22.83
CA PHE A 222 -18.70 2.11 23.50
C PHE A 222 -17.97 1.59 24.75
#